data_AF-A0A955QJB3-F1
#
_entry.id   AF-A0A955QJB3-F1
#
_cell.length_a   1.000
_cell.length_b   1.000
_cell.length_c   1.000
_cell.angle_alpha   90.00
_cell.angle_beta   90.00
_cell.angle_gamma   90.00
#
_symmetry.space_group_name_H-M   'P 1'
#
loop_
_entity.id
_entity.type
_entity.pdbx_description
1 polymer ?
#
loop_
_entity_poly.entity_id
_entity_poly.type
_entity_poly.pdbx_seq_one_letter_code
_entity_poly.pdbx_strand_id
1 'polypeptide(L)'
;DLLHYFSSPRSIQYFPVIDPIETDRRKIDLILENVFDLNGETWELPSPISWMDNPSTDREWMILLHKFYYAVGLGTAYSDTQHERYLHAWVRLTASWIEQVPLDFLPSDVAGRRIQNWIFAHYYFISPESLPAIDPGFYATFLASLAKQVNYLCDHLTPSRNHRTLELCAIFLASVVFPEFQDAERWQQFSTHELIANIQRDFLPDGVHCELSTDYHHLVLKNFLWIRKLALLNQIIFPAIVDDIIKRALDFSLYAHKPDGFIPAFSDGDSRCFLDLLDQGHQLYGQPEFQYGALQGQGGSPPQVRSKIFPHSGYVMLRSGWGNHQHSYRDEHYL
;
A
#
# COMPACT_ATOMS: atom_id res chain seq x y z
N ASP A 1 -3.31 19.02 -24.73
CA ASP A 1 -2.91 17.60 -24.91
C ASP A 1 -3.24 16.83 -23.63
N LEU A 2 -3.01 15.50 -23.59
CA LEU A 2 -3.30 14.67 -22.41
C LEU A 2 -2.49 15.13 -21.18
N LEU A 3 -1.22 15.48 -21.36
CA LEU A 3 -0.35 15.91 -20.26
C LEU A 3 -0.91 17.15 -19.55
N HIS A 4 -1.33 18.16 -20.31
CA HIS A 4 -1.99 19.35 -19.75
C HIS A 4 -3.31 19.03 -19.04
N TYR A 5 -4.08 18.07 -19.55
CA TYR A 5 -5.32 17.66 -18.88
C TYR A 5 -5.04 17.05 -17.50
N PHE A 6 -4.08 16.13 -17.41
CA PHE A 6 -3.76 15.43 -16.17
C PHE A 6 -2.96 16.29 -15.16
N SER A 7 -2.27 17.33 -15.61
CA SER A 7 -1.61 18.31 -14.74
C SER A 7 -2.57 19.35 -14.16
N SER A 8 -3.78 19.48 -14.71
CA SER A 8 -4.77 20.44 -14.24
C SER A 8 -5.55 19.89 -13.03
N PRO A 9 -6.11 20.76 -12.17
CA PRO A 9 -6.96 20.30 -11.06
C PRO A 9 -8.12 19.42 -11.54
N ARG A 10 -8.26 18.23 -10.95
CA ARG A 10 -9.36 17.28 -11.20
C ARG A 10 -10.13 17.04 -9.91
N SER A 11 -11.38 16.57 -10.03
CA SER A 11 -12.20 16.19 -8.87
C SER A 11 -11.74 14.90 -8.19
N ILE A 12 -10.81 14.17 -8.83
CA ILE A 12 -10.28 12.90 -8.37
C ILE A 12 -9.27 13.12 -7.26
N GLN A 13 -9.47 12.41 -6.14
CA GLN A 13 -8.62 12.52 -4.96
C GLN A 13 -7.96 11.19 -4.68
N TYR A 14 -6.64 11.18 -4.51
CA TYR A 14 -5.88 9.99 -4.15
C TYR A 14 -4.65 10.43 -3.39
N PHE A 15 -4.04 9.50 -2.66
CA PHE A 15 -2.88 9.80 -1.84
C PHE A 15 -1.89 8.64 -1.93
N PRO A 16 -0.59 8.94 -2.07
CA PRO A 16 0.45 7.94 -2.16
C PRO A 16 0.69 7.25 -0.82
N VAL A 17 1.12 5.99 -0.87
CA VAL A 17 1.65 5.26 0.29
C VAL A 17 3.16 5.19 0.14
N ILE A 18 3.87 5.68 1.15
CA ILE A 18 5.33 5.74 1.16
C ILE A 18 5.85 4.55 1.97
N ASP A 19 6.83 3.85 1.41
CA ASP A 19 7.64 2.88 2.16
C ASP A 19 8.92 3.58 2.64
N PRO A 20 9.04 3.92 3.93
CA PRO A 20 10.15 4.76 4.41
C PRO A 20 11.52 4.11 4.24
N ILE A 21 11.59 2.77 4.15
CA ILE A 21 12.85 2.04 3.95
C ILE A 21 13.26 2.15 2.48
N GLU A 22 12.32 1.86 1.57
CA GLU A 22 12.60 1.85 0.13
C GLU A 22 12.69 3.26 -0.47
N THR A 23 12.12 4.28 0.20
CA THR A 23 12.19 5.68 -0.21
C THR A 23 13.17 6.52 0.59
N ASP A 24 14.10 5.91 1.34
CA ASP A 24 15.14 6.65 2.05
C ASP A 24 15.94 7.54 1.08
N ARG A 25 16.14 8.81 1.44
CA ARG A 25 16.76 9.79 0.54
C ARG A 25 18.14 9.36 0.04
N ARG A 26 18.94 8.66 0.86
CA ARG A 26 20.26 8.19 0.46
C ARG A 26 20.15 7.14 -0.65
N LYS A 27 19.20 6.21 -0.54
CA LYS A 27 18.91 5.24 -1.59
C LYS A 27 18.44 5.93 -2.88
N ILE A 28 17.57 6.93 -2.76
CA ILE A 28 17.05 7.66 -3.92
C ILE A 28 18.13 8.46 -4.64
N ASP A 29 19.05 9.09 -3.92
CA ASP A 29 20.16 9.81 -4.54
C ASP A 29 21.12 8.86 -5.29
N LEU A 30 21.33 7.64 -4.81
CA LEU A 30 22.12 6.61 -5.51
C LEU A 30 21.50 6.20 -6.86
N ILE A 31 20.16 6.18 -6.95
CA ILE A 31 19.43 5.78 -8.16
C ILE A 31 19.63 6.78 -9.31
N LEU A 32 19.96 8.03 -9.00
CA LEU A 32 20.32 9.01 -10.03
C LEU A 32 21.54 8.53 -10.85
N GLU A 33 22.46 7.83 -10.19
CA GLU A 33 23.69 7.27 -10.75
C GLU A 33 23.55 5.77 -11.13
N ASN A 34 22.31 5.26 -11.29
CA ASN A 34 22.02 3.85 -11.56
C ASN A 34 22.52 2.87 -10.47
N VAL A 35 22.72 3.34 -9.24
CA VAL A 35 23.07 2.49 -8.10
C VAL A 35 21.82 2.15 -7.30
N PHE A 36 21.51 0.86 -7.19
CA PHE A 36 20.32 0.36 -6.52
C PHE A 36 20.70 -0.45 -5.28
N ASP A 37 20.28 0.04 -4.10
CA ASP A 37 20.35 -0.68 -2.83
C ASP A 37 18.98 -1.32 -2.55
N LEU A 38 18.87 -2.62 -2.79
CA LEU A 38 17.63 -3.40 -2.66
C LEU A 38 17.94 -4.70 -1.93
N ASN A 39 17.04 -5.15 -1.06
CA ASN A 39 17.18 -6.42 -0.32
C ASN A 39 18.52 -6.57 0.44
N GLY A 40 19.10 -5.46 0.91
CA GLY A 40 20.40 -5.48 1.60
C GLY A 40 21.63 -5.63 0.69
N GLU A 41 21.45 -5.56 -0.64
CA GLU A 41 22.53 -5.59 -1.62
C GLU A 41 22.53 -4.34 -2.50
N THR A 42 23.72 -3.79 -2.74
CA THR A 42 23.93 -2.62 -3.60
C THR A 42 24.60 -3.01 -4.92
N TRP A 43 23.97 -2.68 -6.03
CA TRP A 43 24.51 -2.92 -7.37
C TRP A 43 24.43 -1.66 -8.25
N GLU A 44 25.51 -1.38 -8.98
CA GLU A 44 25.53 -0.39 -10.06
C GLU A 44 25.11 -1.06 -11.37
N LEU A 45 24.04 -0.57 -11.98
CA LEU A 45 23.54 -1.10 -13.24
C LEU A 45 24.10 -0.33 -14.45
N PRO A 46 24.31 -0.99 -15.59
CA PRO A 46 24.82 -0.33 -16.79
C PRO A 46 23.85 0.76 -17.31
N SER A 47 24.35 1.61 -18.20
CA SER A 47 23.56 2.56 -18.96
C SER A 47 23.68 2.26 -20.45
N PRO A 48 22.61 1.79 -21.13
CA PRO A 48 21.27 1.55 -20.62
C PRO A 48 21.18 0.36 -19.65
N ILE A 49 20.18 0.37 -18.77
CA ILE A 49 19.90 -0.72 -17.83
C ILE A 49 19.39 -1.93 -18.61
N SER A 50 19.97 -3.11 -18.36
CA SER A 50 19.43 -4.40 -18.79
C SER A 50 18.48 -4.93 -17.72
N TRP A 51 17.18 -4.66 -17.87
CA TRP A 51 16.18 -4.91 -16.81
C TRP A 51 15.97 -6.40 -16.51
N MET A 52 16.23 -7.28 -17.47
CA MET A 52 16.00 -8.71 -17.32
C MET A 52 17.22 -9.47 -16.77
N ASP A 53 18.35 -8.78 -16.55
CA ASP A 53 19.56 -9.38 -15.96
C ASP A 53 19.58 -9.13 -14.45
N ASN A 54 19.66 -10.20 -13.66
CA ASN A 54 19.81 -10.08 -12.20
C ASN A 54 21.30 -10.14 -11.82
N PRO A 55 21.91 -9.07 -11.28
CA PRO A 55 23.28 -9.13 -10.79
C PRO A 55 23.39 -9.90 -9.45
N SER A 56 22.30 -10.00 -8.69
CA SER A 56 22.26 -10.72 -7.42
C SER A 56 21.97 -12.21 -7.61
N THR A 57 22.49 -13.02 -6.68
CA THR A 57 22.07 -14.43 -6.55
C THR A 57 20.70 -14.57 -5.92
N ASP A 58 20.21 -13.54 -5.22
CA ASP A 58 18.87 -13.50 -4.66
C ASP A 58 17.87 -12.96 -5.70
N ARG A 59 16.79 -13.72 -5.93
CA ARG A 59 15.71 -13.32 -6.83
C ARG A 59 14.92 -12.13 -6.29
N GLU A 60 14.85 -11.97 -4.97
CA GLU A 60 14.11 -10.86 -4.36
C GLU A 60 14.69 -9.49 -4.74
N TRP A 61 15.99 -9.42 -5.02
CA TRP A 61 16.61 -8.20 -5.52
C TRP A 61 15.97 -7.73 -6.84
N MET A 62 15.85 -8.64 -7.81
CA MET A 62 15.19 -8.38 -9.09
C MET A 62 13.70 -8.07 -8.89
N ILE A 63 13.02 -8.76 -7.98
CA ILE A 63 11.62 -8.49 -7.66
C ILE A 63 11.44 -7.07 -7.14
N LEU A 64 12.27 -6.61 -6.19
CA LEU A 64 12.22 -5.25 -5.65
C LEU A 64 12.52 -4.19 -6.71
N LEU A 65 13.50 -4.43 -7.59
CA LEU A 65 13.79 -3.54 -8.73
C LEU A 65 12.53 -3.31 -9.56
N HIS A 66 11.77 -4.37 -9.83
CA HIS A 66 10.56 -4.33 -10.65
C HIS A 66 9.30 -3.87 -9.92
N LYS A 67 9.35 -3.69 -8.59
CA LYS A 67 8.27 -3.09 -7.80
C LYS A 67 8.29 -1.55 -7.84
N PHE A 68 9.37 -0.91 -8.28
CA PHE A 68 9.45 0.55 -8.48
C PHE A 68 9.18 1.40 -7.24
N TYR A 69 9.47 0.92 -6.02
CA TYR A 69 9.32 1.74 -4.81
C TYR A 69 10.08 3.07 -4.91
N TYR A 70 11.25 3.03 -5.53
CA TYR A 70 12.06 4.21 -5.80
C TYR A 70 11.36 5.27 -6.68
N ALA A 71 10.35 4.93 -7.49
CA ALA A 71 9.60 5.93 -8.25
C ALA A 71 8.86 6.90 -7.32
N VAL A 72 8.30 6.37 -6.22
CA VAL A 72 7.66 7.18 -5.17
C VAL A 72 8.71 8.02 -4.46
N GLY A 73 9.87 7.44 -4.13
CA GLY A 73 10.96 8.17 -3.48
C GLY A 73 11.58 9.28 -4.34
N LEU A 74 11.68 9.08 -5.65
CA LEU A 74 12.04 10.15 -6.60
C LEU A 74 10.99 11.27 -6.58
N GLY A 75 9.70 10.91 -6.53
CA GLY A 75 8.59 11.86 -6.44
C GLY A 75 8.61 12.69 -5.17
N THR A 76 8.80 12.06 -4.01
CA THR A 76 8.94 12.78 -2.73
C THR A 76 10.17 13.67 -2.75
N ALA A 77 11.30 13.17 -3.26
CA ALA A 77 12.52 13.95 -3.36
C ALA A 77 12.39 15.18 -4.25
N TYR A 78 11.69 15.06 -5.38
CA TYR A 78 11.30 16.18 -6.23
C TYR A 78 10.41 17.17 -5.48
N SER A 79 9.35 16.69 -4.83
CA SER A 79 8.45 17.55 -4.04
C SER A 79 9.19 18.35 -2.97
N ASP A 80 10.17 17.73 -2.29
CA ASP A 80 10.94 18.38 -1.22
C ASP A 80 11.93 19.45 -1.71
N THR A 81 12.50 19.26 -2.90
CA THR A 81 13.66 20.06 -3.36
C THR A 81 13.43 20.85 -4.64
N GLN A 82 12.42 20.51 -5.41
CA GLN A 82 12.14 21.04 -6.74
C GLN A 82 13.29 20.84 -7.74
N HIS A 83 14.20 19.87 -7.49
CA HIS A 83 15.28 19.56 -8.41
C HIS A 83 14.81 18.60 -9.52
N GLU A 84 14.80 19.07 -10.77
CA GLU A 84 14.34 18.30 -11.95
C GLU A 84 15.09 16.98 -12.18
N ARG A 85 16.30 16.81 -11.61
CA ARG A 85 17.08 15.57 -11.69
C ARG A 85 16.29 14.32 -11.28
N TYR A 86 15.41 14.43 -10.28
CA TYR A 86 14.58 13.31 -9.83
C TYR A 86 13.46 12.99 -10.82
N LEU A 87 12.87 14.02 -11.45
CA LEU A 87 11.88 13.86 -12.52
C LEU A 87 12.53 13.21 -13.75
N HIS A 88 13.70 13.69 -14.17
CA HIS A 88 14.42 13.09 -15.30
C HIS A 88 14.81 11.64 -15.03
N ALA A 89 15.21 11.31 -13.80
CA ALA A 89 15.47 9.92 -13.41
C ALA A 89 14.21 9.06 -13.51
N TRP A 90 13.06 9.55 -13.01
CA TRP A 90 11.78 8.84 -13.13
C TRP A 90 11.40 8.60 -14.60
N VAL A 91 11.47 9.62 -15.45
CA VAL A 91 11.20 9.51 -16.90
C VAL A 91 12.14 8.49 -17.55
N ARG A 92 13.46 8.62 -17.34
CA ARG A 92 14.48 7.72 -17.90
C ARG A 92 14.24 6.26 -17.51
N LEU A 93 14.07 5.99 -16.22
CA LEU A 93 13.91 4.63 -15.70
C LEU A 93 12.60 4.01 -16.18
N THR A 94 11.51 4.78 -16.14
CA THR A 94 10.18 4.31 -16.55
C THR A 94 10.12 4.05 -18.05
N ALA A 95 10.64 4.96 -18.88
CA ALA A 95 10.69 4.78 -20.33
C ALA A 95 11.53 3.55 -20.71
N SER A 96 12.73 3.44 -20.15
CA SER A 96 13.64 2.32 -20.41
C SER A 96 13.02 0.97 -20.01
N TRP A 97 12.25 0.93 -18.93
CA TRP A 97 11.55 -0.28 -18.49
C TRP A 97 10.42 -0.66 -19.45
N ILE A 98 9.59 0.32 -19.87
CA ILE A 98 8.47 0.10 -20.80
C ILE A 98 8.96 -0.48 -22.13
N GLU A 99 10.12 -0.04 -22.60
CA GLU A 99 10.71 -0.50 -23.87
C GLU A 99 11.20 -1.94 -23.82
N GLN A 100 11.62 -2.43 -22.66
CA GLN A 100 12.39 -3.67 -22.56
C GLN A 100 11.65 -4.84 -21.90
N VAL A 101 10.72 -4.57 -20.97
CA VAL A 101 10.21 -5.61 -20.07
C VAL A 101 8.83 -6.12 -20.51
N PRO A 102 8.69 -7.42 -20.86
CA PRO A 102 7.40 -8.04 -21.14
C PRO A 102 6.47 -8.03 -19.92
N LEU A 103 5.15 -8.03 -20.15
CA LEU A 103 4.13 -8.01 -19.09
C LEU A 103 4.21 -9.23 -18.16
N ASP A 104 4.57 -10.39 -18.70
CA ASP A 104 4.63 -11.69 -18.04
C ASP A 104 6.03 -12.06 -17.52
N PHE A 105 6.99 -11.12 -17.56
CA PHE A 105 8.36 -11.37 -17.12
C PHE A 105 8.46 -11.78 -15.64
N LEU A 106 7.65 -11.18 -14.78
CA LEU A 106 7.59 -11.47 -13.34
C LEU A 106 6.14 -11.76 -12.90
N PRO A 107 5.96 -12.40 -11.73
CA PRO A 107 4.64 -12.65 -11.17
C PRO A 107 3.76 -11.41 -11.12
N SER A 108 2.45 -11.60 -11.25
CA SER A 108 1.44 -10.54 -11.32
C SER A 108 1.44 -9.61 -10.10
N ASP A 109 1.78 -10.11 -8.91
CA ASP A 109 1.81 -9.29 -7.70
C ASP A 109 2.93 -8.21 -7.75
N VAL A 110 4.02 -8.49 -8.48
CA VAL A 110 5.07 -7.50 -8.80
C VAL A 110 4.50 -6.39 -9.69
N ALA A 111 3.70 -6.74 -10.70
CA ALA A 111 3.01 -5.77 -11.54
C ALA A 111 1.98 -4.95 -10.74
N GLY A 112 1.23 -5.58 -9.83
CA GLY A 112 0.34 -4.89 -8.89
C GLY A 112 1.06 -3.79 -8.11
N ARG A 113 2.22 -4.10 -7.53
CA ARG A 113 3.00 -3.11 -6.79
C ARG A 113 3.58 -2.01 -7.70
N ARG A 114 4.09 -2.37 -8.87
CA ARG A 114 4.64 -1.38 -9.83
C ARG A 114 3.58 -0.39 -10.30
N ILE A 115 2.38 -0.87 -10.63
CA ILE A 115 1.24 -0.02 -10.99
C ILE A 115 0.95 0.99 -9.86
N GLN A 116 0.84 0.53 -8.61
CA GLN A 116 0.64 1.44 -7.48
C GLN A 116 1.72 2.50 -7.39
N ASN A 117 2.99 2.09 -7.42
CA ASN A 117 4.12 3.00 -7.26
C ASN A 117 4.26 3.97 -8.45
N TRP A 118 3.90 3.56 -9.67
CA TRP A 118 3.83 4.46 -10.82
C TRP A 118 2.72 5.52 -10.66
N ILE A 119 1.55 5.12 -10.18
CA ILE A 119 0.44 6.04 -9.92
C ILE A 119 0.78 6.99 -8.75
N PHE A 120 1.47 6.49 -7.73
CA PHE A 120 1.95 7.31 -6.62
C PHE A 120 3.05 8.27 -7.06
N ALA A 121 3.98 7.87 -7.94
CA ALA A 121 4.95 8.78 -8.52
C ALA A 121 4.27 9.86 -9.39
N HIS A 122 3.25 9.48 -10.17
CA HIS A 122 2.43 10.40 -10.96
C HIS A 122 1.82 11.53 -10.10
N TYR A 123 1.42 11.24 -8.85
CA TYR A 123 0.93 12.25 -7.90
C TYR A 123 1.91 13.42 -7.70
N TYR A 124 3.20 13.13 -7.65
CA TYR A 124 4.25 14.13 -7.41
C TYR A 124 4.74 14.80 -8.68
N PHE A 125 4.76 14.06 -9.79
CA PHE A 125 5.41 14.52 -11.02
C PHE A 125 4.48 15.16 -12.03
N ILE A 126 3.16 14.93 -11.98
CA ILE A 126 2.24 15.51 -12.98
C ILE A 126 1.53 16.71 -12.37
N SER A 127 2.15 17.88 -12.52
CA SER A 127 1.64 19.18 -12.05
C SER A 127 1.93 20.28 -13.08
N PRO A 128 1.33 21.48 -12.97
CA PRO A 128 1.61 22.58 -13.90
C PRO A 128 3.09 22.99 -13.91
N GLU A 129 3.78 22.87 -12.78
CA GLU A 129 5.17 23.27 -12.61
C GLU A 129 6.15 22.33 -13.32
N SER A 130 5.86 21.04 -13.34
CA SER A 130 6.73 20.02 -13.95
C SER A 130 6.48 19.81 -15.44
N LEU A 131 5.34 20.26 -15.95
CA LEU A 131 4.91 20.03 -17.33
C LEU A 131 5.94 20.41 -18.41
N PRO A 132 6.71 21.52 -18.29
CA PRO A 132 7.74 21.85 -19.27
C PRO A 132 8.88 20.83 -19.38
N ALA A 133 9.11 20.03 -18.33
CA ALA A 133 10.19 19.05 -18.27
C ALA A 133 9.76 17.63 -18.70
N ILE A 134 8.48 17.44 -19.06
CA ILE A 134 7.92 16.13 -19.43
C ILE A 134 7.55 16.13 -20.90
N ASP A 135 8.13 15.18 -21.65
CA ASP A 135 7.74 14.95 -23.04
C ASP A 135 6.31 14.37 -23.12
N PRO A 136 5.38 15.00 -23.89
CA PRO A 136 4.04 14.45 -24.09
C PRO A 136 4.01 13.05 -24.71
N GLY A 137 5.00 12.70 -25.53
CA GLY A 137 5.13 11.37 -26.14
C GLY A 137 5.43 10.29 -25.12
N PHE A 138 6.38 10.55 -24.21
CA PHE A 138 6.63 9.71 -23.04
C PHE A 138 5.36 9.54 -22.20
N TYR A 139 4.64 10.62 -21.89
CA TYR A 139 3.44 10.53 -21.05
C TYR A 139 2.33 9.69 -21.68
N ALA A 140 2.11 9.82 -22.99
CA ALA A 140 1.19 8.95 -23.72
C ALA A 140 1.62 7.46 -23.66
N THR A 141 2.92 7.19 -23.79
CA THR A 141 3.50 5.85 -23.68
C THR A 141 3.35 5.27 -22.27
N PHE A 142 3.56 6.09 -21.24
CA PHE A 142 3.32 5.74 -19.85
C PHE A 142 1.87 5.32 -19.60
N LEU A 143 0.90 6.13 -20.02
CA LEU A 143 -0.53 5.82 -19.87
C LEU A 143 -0.91 4.54 -20.64
N ALA A 144 -0.40 4.35 -21.86
CA ALA A 144 -0.65 3.13 -22.63
C ALA A 144 -0.07 1.88 -21.96
N SER A 145 1.14 1.97 -21.39
CA SER A 145 1.74 0.87 -20.63
C SER A 145 0.98 0.57 -19.34
N LEU A 146 0.55 1.61 -18.61
CA LEU A 146 -0.25 1.46 -17.41
C LEU A 146 -1.55 0.70 -17.70
N ALA A 147 -2.30 1.09 -18.74
CA ALA A 147 -3.53 0.41 -19.13
C ALA A 147 -3.31 -1.05 -19.52
N LYS A 148 -2.24 -1.36 -20.27
CA LYS A 148 -1.87 -2.74 -20.60
C LYS A 148 -1.59 -3.59 -19.36
N GLN A 149 -0.87 -3.03 -18.39
CA GLN A 149 -0.55 -3.72 -17.14
C GLN A 149 -1.79 -3.94 -16.27
N VAL A 150 -2.70 -2.97 -16.17
CA VAL A 150 -3.97 -3.14 -15.43
C VAL A 150 -4.84 -4.21 -16.07
N ASN A 151 -4.93 -4.23 -17.40
CA ASN A 151 -5.63 -5.27 -18.14
C ASN A 151 -5.02 -6.65 -17.91
N TYR A 152 -3.69 -6.76 -17.98
CA TYR A 152 -2.99 -7.99 -17.66
C TYR A 152 -3.31 -8.49 -16.24
N LEU A 153 -3.33 -7.61 -15.23
CA LEU A 153 -3.69 -7.99 -13.87
C LEU A 153 -5.13 -8.48 -13.73
N CYS A 154 -6.08 -7.88 -14.44
CA CYS A 154 -7.47 -8.35 -14.43
C CYS A 154 -7.57 -9.81 -14.89
N ASP A 155 -6.73 -10.22 -15.85
CA ASP A 155 -6.73 -11.56 -16.43
C ASP A 155 -5.85 -12.57 -15.65
N HIS A 156 -4.96 -12.10 -14.77
CA HIS A 156 -3.91 -12.92 -14.13
C HIS A 156 -3.83 -12.73 -12.61
N LEU A 157 -4.96 -12.46 -11.94
CA LEU A 157 -4.97 -12.37 -10.48
C LEU A 157 -4.43 -13.64 -9.82
N THR A 158 -3.60 -13.48 -8.80
CA THR A 158 -3.23 -14.57 -7.90
C THR A 158 -4.47 -15.15 -7.22
N PRO A 159 -4.50 -16.47 -6.95
CA PRO A 159 -5.74 -17.16 -6.58
C PRO A 159 -6.31 -16.74 -5.22
N SER A 160 -5.48 -16.33 -4.27
CA SER A 160 -5.91 -16.00 -2.90
C SER A 160 -4.86 -15.18 -2.15
N ARG A 161 -5.19 -14.75 -0.92
CA ARG A 161 -4.29 -14.16 0.09
C ARG A 161 -3.89 -12.71 -0.16
N ASN A 162 -2.88 -12.25 0.60
CA ASN A 162 -2.35 -10.89 0.61
C ASN A 162 -1.96 -10.38 -0.80
N HIS A 163 -1.33 -11.19 -1.65
CA HIS A 163 -0.94 -10.83 -3.02
C HIS A 163 -2.16 -10.47 -3.87
N ARG A 164 -3.24 -11.27 -3.81
CA ARG A 164 -4.49 -10.98 -4.54
C ARG A 164 -5.10 -9.65 -4.12
N THR A 165 -5.10 -9.37 -2.81
CA THR A 165 -5.60 -8.10 -2.30
C THR A 165 -4.78 -6.91 -2.82
N LEU A 166 -3.45 -7.05 -2.89
CA LEU A 166 -2.57 -6.01 -3.42
C LEU A 166 -2.79 -5.76 -4.92
N GLU A 167 -2.98 -6.81 -5.71
CA GLU A 167 -3.29 -6.70 -7.15
C GLU A 167 -4.63 -5.98 -7.36
N LEU A 168 -5.65 -6.36 -6.59
CA LEU A 168 -6.96 -5.70 -6.63
C LEU A 168 -6.90 -4.24 -6.19
N CYS A 169 -6.08 -3.90 -5.18
CA CYS A 169 -5.81 -2.50 -4.82
C CYS A 169 -5.23 -1.72 -5.99
N ALA A 170 -4.33 -2.31 -6.78
CA ALA A 170 -3.72 -1.65 -7.94
C ALA A 170 -4.74 -1.39 -9.06
N ILE A 171 -5.59 -2.36 -9.37
CA ILE A 171 -6.67 -2.22 -10.36
C ILE A 171 -7.68 -1.16 -9.89
N PHE A 172 -8.11 -1.22 -8.62
CA PHE A 172 -9.02 -0.25 -8.04
C PHE A 172 -8.43 1.16 -8.11
N LEU A 173 -7.17 1.34 -7.69
CA LEU A 173 -6.47 2.61 -7.77
C LEU A 173 -6.45 3.17 -9.20
N ALA A 174 -6.06 2.36 -10.17
CA ALA A 174 -6.01 2.79 -11.57
C ALA A 174 -7.38 3.24 -12.08
N SER A 175 -8.44 2.49 -11.74
CA SER A 175 -9.82 2.83 -12.13
C SER A 175 -10.32 4.14 -11.51
N VAL A 176 -9.85 4.47 -10.30
CA VAL A 176 -10.21 5.72 -9.61
C VAL A 176 -9.42 6.90 -10.15
N VAL A 177 -8.10 6.73 -10.36
CA VAL A 177 -7.21 7.84 -10.74
C VAL A 177 -7.35 8.23 -12.20
N PHE A 178 -7.71 7.27 -13.06
CA PHE A 178 -7.80 7.45 -14.51
C PHE A 178 -9.16 7.02 -15.07
N PRO A 179 -10.27 7.68 -14.67
CA PRO A 179 -11.60 7.36 -15.18
C PRO A 179 -11.75 7.61 -16.68
N GLU A 180 -10.78 8.28 -17.32
CA GLU A 180 -10.76 8.60 -18.74
C GLU A 180 -10.39 7.40 -19.63
N PHE A 181 -9.82 6.33 -19.07
CA PHE A 181 -9.58 5.10 -19.84
C PHE A 181 -10.89 4.44 -20.23
N GLN A 182 -10.94 3.92 -21.46
CA GLN A 182 -12.10 3.16 -21.96
C GLN A 182 -12.48 1.97 -21.07
N ASP A 183 -11.49 1.31 -20.45
CA ASP A 183 -11.68 0.16 -19.56
C ASP A 183 -11.90 0.55 -18.09
N ALA A 184 -11.84 1.83 -17.71
CA ALA A 184 -11.84 2.26 -16.31
C ALA A 184 -13.09 1.79 -15.54
N GLU A 185 -14.27 1.88 -16.14
CA GLU A 185 -15.51 1.41 -15.53
C GLU A 185 -15.47 -0.10 -15.27
N ARG A 186 -14.98 -0.89 -16.24
CA ARG A 186 -14.81 -2.34 -16.11
C ARG A 186 -13.82 -2.66 -14.99
N TRP A 187 -12.69 -1.96 -14.91
CA TRP A 187 -11.70 -2.12 -13.84
C TRP A 187 -12.30 -1.83 -12.47
N GLN A 188 -13.09 -0.75 -12.35
CA GLN A 188 -13.72 -0.38 -11.08
C GLN A 188 -14.74 -1.42 -10.64
N GLN A 189 -15.62 -1.86 -11.54
CA GLN A 189 -16.62 -2.89 -11.26
C GLN A 189 -15.97 -4.22 -10.85
N PHE A 190 -14.99 -4.66 -11.62
CA PHE A 190 -14.24 -5.89 -11.36
C PHE A 190 -13.52 -5.84 -10.01
N SER A 191 -12.70 -4.82 -9.79
CA SER A 191 -11.93 -4.70 -8.54
C SER A 191 -12.84 -4.54 -7.33
N THR A 192 -13.92 -3.76 -7.42
CA THR A 192 -14.88 -3.60 -6.32
C THR A 192 -15.56 -4.92 -5.98
N HIS A 193 -16.04 -5.66 -6.99
CA HIS A 193 -16.65 -6.97 -6.80
C HIS A 193 -15.70 -7.95 -6.10
N GLU A 194 -14.48 -8.06 -6.62
CA GLU A 194 -13.47 -8.98 -6.10
C GLU A 194 -12.95 -8.58 -4.71
N LEU A 195 -12.83 -7.29 -4.42
CA LEU A 195 -12.45 -6.81 -3.07
C LEU A 195 -13.52 -7.14 -2.03
N ILE A 196 -14.80 -7.00 -2.39
CA ILE A 196 -15.92 -7.38 -1.51
C ILE A 196 -15.91 -8.90 -1.29
N ALA A 197 -15.73 -9.70 -2.34
CA ALA A 197 -15.65 -11.15 -2.23
C ALA A 197 -14.44 -11.59 -1.38
N ASN A 198 -13.27 -10.98 -1.60
CA ASN A 198 -12.06 -11.27 -0.83
C ASN A 198 -12.24 -10.96 0.65
N ILE A 199 -12.73 -9.78 1.03
CA ILE A 199 -12.85 -9.43 2.45
C ILE A 199 -13.85 -10.34 3.19
N GLN A 200 -14.91 -10.78 2.50
CA GLN A 200 -15.89 -11.70 3.06
C GLN A 200 -15.37 -13.13 3.21
N ARG A 201 -14.46 -13.55 2.32
CA ARG A 201 -13.85 -14.89 2.34
C ARG A 201 -12.67 -14.97 3.31
N ASP A 202 -11.81 -13.96 3.29
CA ASP A 202 -10.48 -14.02 3.89
C ASP A 202 -10.50 -13.58 5.37
N PHE A 203 -11.58 -12.97 5.86
CA PHE A 203 -11.78 -12.66 7.27
C PHE A 203 -12.79 -13.60 7.92
N LEU A 204 -12.39 -14.21 9.02
CA LEU A 204 -13.22 -15.07 9.83
C LEU A 204 -14.34 -14.27 10.53
N PRO A 205 -15.41 -14.92 11.03
CA PRO A 205 -16.52 -14.21 11.67
C PRO A 205 -16.10 -13.30 12.84
N ASP A 206 -15.02 -13.64 13.55
CA ASP A 206 -14.45 -12.86 14.65
C ASP A 206 -13.51 -11.71 14.18
N GLY A 207 -13.35 -11.52 12.87
CA GLY A 207 -12.57 -10.42 12.29
C GLY A 207 -11.09 -10.72 12.07
N VAL A 208 -10.63 -11.94 12.34
CA VAL A 208 -9.22 -12.30 12.13
C VAL A 208 -9.00 -12.81 10.71
N HIS A 209 -7.85 -12.49 10.13
CA HIS A 209 -7.51 -12.92 8.77
C HIS A 209 -7.20 -14.42 8.74
N CYS A 210 -7.66 -15.12 7.71
CA CYS A 210 -7.63 -16.58 7.60
C CYS A 210 -6.22 -17.20 7.59
N GLU A 211 -5.17 -16.41 7.34
CA GLU A 211 -3.78 -16.89 7.41
C GLU A 211 -3.26 -17.06 8.84
N LEU A 212 -3.98 -16.57 9.86
CA LEU A 212 -3.61 -16.72 11.28
C LEU A 212 -2.15 -16.29 11.56
N SER A 213 -1.68 -15.28 10.83
CA SER A 213 -0.47 -14.52 11.08
C SER A 213 -0.89 -13.14 11.54
N THR A 214 -0.42 -12.72 12.70
CA THR A 214 -0.69 -11.38 13.23
C THR A 214 -0.17 -10.33 12.28
N ASP A 215 1.02 -10.54 11.70
CA ASP A 215 1.59 -9.60 10.75
C ASP A 215 0.78 -9.49 9.45
N TYR A 216 0.40 -10.62 8.85
CA TYR A 216 -0.37 -10.63 7.61
C TYR A 216 -1.79 -10.09 7.81
N HIS A 217 -2.39 -10.33 8.98
CA HIS A 217 -3.65 -9.69 9.34
C HIS A 217 -3.55 -8.17 9.23
N HIS A 218 -2.51 -7.55 9.81
CA HIS A 218 -2.34 -6.11 9.80
C HIS A 218 -1.99 -5.58 8.40
N LEU A 219 -1.22 -6.34 7.60
CA LEU A 219 -0.95 -5.99 6.19
C LEU A 219 -2.23 -5.95 5.34
N VAL A 220 -3.11 -6.94 5.49
CA VAL A 220 -4.39 -6.98 4.78
C VAL A 220 -5.34 -5.90 5.29
N LEU A 221 -5.40 -5.69 6.61
CA LEU A 221 -6.19 -4.61 7.22
C LEU A 221 -5.75 -3.22 6.72
N LYS A 222 -4.44 -2.98 6.63
CA LYS A 222 -3.87 -1.75 6.06
C LYS A 222 -4.37 -1.50 4.64
N ASN A 223 -4.38 -2.52 3.79
CA ASN A 223 -4.90 -2.41 2.43
C ASN A 223 -6.39 -2.05 2.41
N PHE A 224 -7.22 -2.69 3.23
CA PHE A 224 -8.66 -2.37 3.27
C PHE A 224 -8.98 -1.00 3.86
N LEU A 225 -8.26 -0.54 4.89
CA LEU A 225 -8.38 0.84 5.38
C LEU A 225 -8.05 1.85 4.29
N TRP A 226 -6.97 1.59 3.53
CA TRP A 226 -6.57 2.43 2.41
C TRP A 226 -7.63 2.44 1.29
N ILE A 227 -8.15 1.27 0.89
CA ILE A 227 -9.25 1.15 -0.10
C ILE A 227 -10.46 1.95 0.36
N ARG A 228 -10.90 1.78 1.61
CA ARG A 228 -12.08 2.47 2.13
C ARG A 228 -11.89 3.98 2.14
N LYS A 229 -10.72 4.47 2.56
CA LYS A 229 -10.39 5.89 2.52
C LYS A 229 -10.40 6.44 1.09
N LEU A 230 -9.76 5.74 0.14
CA LEU A 230 -9.78 6.14 -1.28
C LEU A 230 -11.21 6.17 -1.85
N ALA A 231 -12.02 5.16 -1.53
CA ALA A 231 -13.41 5.09 -1.97
C ALA A 231 -14.23 6.26 -1.41
N LEU A 232 -14.08 6.60 -0.13
CA LEU A 232 -14.77 7.74 0.49
C LEU A 232 -14.41 9.07 -0.17
N LEU A 233 -13.11 9.30 -0.44
CA LEU A 233 -12.64 10.53 -1.10
C LEU A 233 -13.22 10.71 -2.51
N ASN A 234 -13.61 9.62 -3.17
CA ASN A 234 -14.16 9.63 -4.53
C ASN A 234 -15.63 9.20 -4.60
N GLN A 235 -16.34 9.19 -3.47
CA GLN A 235 -17.77 8.87 -3.38
C GLN A 235 -18.15 7.49 -3.93
N ILE A 236 -17.23 6.52 -3.85
CA ILE A 236 -17.46 5.13 -4.25
C ILE A 236 -18.06 4.35 -3.07
N ILE A 237 -19.23 3.76 -3.31
CA ILE A 237 -20.01 3.08 -2.28
C ILE A 237 -19.56 1.62 -2.15
N PHE A 238 -19.15 1.24 -0.95
CA PHE A 238 -19.02 -0.16 -0.55
C PHE A 238 -20.21 -0.55 0.33
N PRO A 239 -20.64 -1.83 0.31
CA PRO A 239 -21.73 -2.28 1.17
C PRO A 239 -21.29 -2.27 2.65
N ALA A 240 -22.23 -1.98 3.56
CA ALA A 240 -21.97 -1.81 4.99
C ALA A 240 -21.24 -3.01 5.64
N ILE A 241 -21.46 -4.23 5.12
CA ILE A 241 -20.78 -5.44 5.58
C ILE A 241 -19.26 -5.34 5.53
N VAL A 242 -18.69 -4.59 4.57
CA VAL A 242 -17.25 -4.38 4.46
C VAL A 242 -16.74 -3.57 5.65
N ASP A 243 -17.44 -2.47 5.99
CA ASP A 243 -17.09 -1.65 7.15
C ASP A 243 -17.26 -2.42 8.47
N ASP A 244 -18.27 -3.31 8.56
CA ASP A 244 -18.44 -4.16 9.73
C ASP A 244 -17.31 -5.19 9.88
N ILE A 245 -16.81 -5.77 8.80
CA ILE A 245 -15.65 -6.68 8.83
C ILE A 245 -14.39 -5.91 9.25
N ILE A 246 -14.13 -4.73 8.66
CA ILE A 246 -12.97 -3.90 8.99
C ILE A 246 -12.98 -3.50 10.47
N LYS A 247 -14.15 -3.13 11.04
CA LYS A 247 -14.26 -2.83 12.47
C LYS A 247 -13.93 -4.03 13.36
N ARG A 248 -14.34 -5.26 12.99
CA ARG A 248 -13.95 -6.47 13.74
C ARG A 248 -12.46 -6.78 13.59
N ALA A 249 -11.88 -6.51 12.43
CA ALA A 249 -10.44 -6.64 12.21
C ALA A 249 -9.64 -5.61 13.02
N LEU A 250 -10.08 -4.35 13.08
CA LEU A 250 -9.52 -3.31 13.94
C LEU A 250 -9.62 -3.67 15.42
N ASP A 251 -10.72 -4.30 15.81
CA ASP A 251 -10.91 -4.80 17.17
C ASP A 251 -9.93 -5.94 17.49
N PHE A 252 -9.67 -6.89 16.58
CA PHE A 252 -8.55 -7.81 16.75
C PHE A 252 -7.20 -7.09 16.86
N SER A 253 -6.91 -6.15 15.95
CA SER A 253 -5.70 -5.32 15.98
C SER A 253 -5.50 -4.65 17.34
N LEU A 254 -6.53 -4.00 17.89
CA LEU A 254 -6.50 -3.35 19.19
C LEU A 254 -6.12 -4.33 20.31
N TYR A 255 -6.66 -5.55 20.29
CA TYR A 255 -6.32 -6.57 21.28
C TYR A 255 -5.00 -7.29 21.01
N ALA A 256 -4.50 -7.32 19.78
CA ALA A 256 -3.22 -7.91 19.40
C ALA A 256 -2.03 -7.01 19.79
N HIS A 257 -2.23 -5.70 19.87
CA HIS A 257 -1.16 -4.78 20.26
C HIS A 257 -0.79 -4.95 21.74
N LYS A 258 0.50 -5.18 21.98
CA LYS A 258 1.11 -5.09 23.31
C LYS A 258 1.18 -3.61 23.75
N PRO A 259 1.40 -3.33 25.04
CA PRO A 259 1.51 -1.97 25.53
C PRO A 259 2.65 -1.14 24.93
N ASP A 260 3.71 -1.78 24.45
CA ASP A 260 4.83 -1.15 23.74
C ASP A 260 4.47 -0.71 22.30
N GLY A 261 3.28 -1.08 21.80
CA GLY A 261 2.80 -0.76 20.46
C GLY A 261 3.16 -1.80 19.41
N PHE A 262 3.81 -2.90 19.77
CA PHE A 262 4.13 -3.98 18.82
C PHE A 262 3.16 -5.13 18.93
N ILE A 263 2.84 -5.77 17.81
CA ILE A 263 2.10 -7.04 17.78
C ILE A 263 3.04 -8.22 18.14
N PRO A 264 2.54 -9.34 18.68
CA PRO A 264 3.33 -10.56 18.81
C PRO A 264 3.61 -11.17 17.43
N ALA A 265 4.75 -11.85 17.27
CA ALA A 265 5.14 -12.57 16.07
C ALA A 265 4.55 -14.00 16.09
N PHE A 266 3.29 -14.15 15.65
CA PHE A 266 2.64 -15.46 15.53
C PHE A 266 2.63 -15.94 14.08
N SER A 267 2.85 -17.25 13.90
CA SER A 267 3.01 -17.90 12.59
C SER A 267 4.18 -17.30 11.80
N ASP A 268 4.08 -17.20 10.48
CA ASP A 268 5.13 -16.65 9.59
C ASP A 268 5.11 -15.10 9.55
N GLY A 269 4.86 -14.48 10.70
CA GLY A 269 4.68 -13.04 10.83
C GLY A 269 5.69 -12.39 11.76
N ASP A 270 6.15 -11.20 11.39
CA ASP A 270 7.09 -10.42 12.19
C ASP A 270 6.39 -9.58 13.29
N SER A 271 7.16 -9.22 14.32
CA SER A 271 6.73 -8.24 15.32
C SER A 271 6.94 -6.82 14.79
N ARG A 272 5.85 -6.11 14.48
CA ARG A 272 5.86 -4.72 13.98
C ARG A 272 4.89 -3.83 14.75
N CYS A 273 5.02 -2.52 14.58
CA CYS A 273 4.10 -1.54 15.13
C CYS A 273 3.07 -1.15 14.06
N PHE A 274 1.77 -1.29 14.37
CA PHE A 274 0.65 -0.97 13.49
C PHE A 274 -0.37 -0.05 14.16
N LEU A 275 0.06 0.75 15.14
CA LEU A 275 -0.81 1.70 15.87
C LEU A 275 -1.46 2.73 14.94
N ASP A 276 -0.82 3.04 13.81
CA ASP A 276 -1.37 3.93 12.78
C ASP A 276 -2.66 3.38 12.16
N LEU A 277 -2.86 2.05 12.12
CA LEU A 277 -4.08 1.44 11.62
C LEU A 277 -5.25 1.69 12.57
N LEU A 278 -5.00 1.71 13.88
CA LEU A 278 -6.01 2.03 14.89
C LEU A 278 -6.42 3.51 14.79
N ASP A 279 -5.46 4.42 14.59
CA ASP A 279 -5.78 5.84 14.37
C ASP A 279 -6.60 6.03 13.08
N GLN A 280 -6.23 5.38 11.98
CA GLN A 280 -7.03 5.38 10.76
C GLN A 280 -8.44 4.81 10.98
N GLY A 281 -8.56 3.73 11.76
CA GLY A 281 -9.84 3.16 12.16
C GLY A 281 -10.70 4.15 12.96
N HIS A 282 -10.10 4.90 13.87
CA HIS A 282 -10.77 5.97 14.61
C HIS A 282 -11.23 7.10 13.67
N GLN A 283 -10.37 7.57 12.77
CA GLN A 283 -10.72 8.62 11.81
C GLN A 283 -11.88 8.21 10.89
N LEU A 284 -11.94 6.92 10.49
CA LEU A 284 -12.99 6.40 9.62
C LEU A 284 -14.31 6.12 10.35
N TYR A 285 -14.25 5.61 11.59
CA TYR A 285 -15.43 5.05 12.26
C TYR A 285 -15.79 5.70 13.60
N GLY A 286 -14.98 6.64 14.09
CA GLY A 286 -15.24 7.42 15.31
C GLY A 286 -15.19 6.63 16.62
N GLN A 287 -14.63 5.42 16.63
CA GLN A 287 -14.58 4.59 17.85
C GLN A 287 -13.47 5.07 18.79
N PRO A 288 -13.78 5.48 20.03
CA PRO A 288 -12.79 6.03 20.96
C PRO A 288 -11.78 4.99 21.46
N GLU A 289 -12.12 3.70 21.43
CA GLU A 289 -11.23 2.59 21.79
C GLU A 289 -10.04 2.45 20.84
N PHE A 290 -10.26 2.69 19.54
CA PHE A 290 -9.19 2.65 18.56
C PHE A 290 -8.20 3.80 18.78
N GLN A 291 -8.69 5.00 19.06
CA GLN A 291 -7.83 6.13 19.44
C GLN A 291 -7.06 5.83 20.73
N TYR A 292 -7.69 5.18 21.70
CA TYR A 292 -7.05 4.79 22.95
C TYR A 292 -5.88 3.84 22.75
N GLY A 293 -6.06 2.79 21.93
CA GLY A 293 -4.95 1.92 21.54
C GLY A 293 -3.86 2.66 20.76
N ALA A 294 -4.25 3.44 19.74
CA ALA A 294 -3.33 4.18 18.88
C ALA A 294 -2.42 5.15 19.67
N LEU A 295 -2.98 5.82 20.67
CA LEU A 295 -2.27 6.77 21.53
C LEU A 295 -1.75 6.14 22.82
N GLN A 296 -1.73 4.81 22.93
CA GLN A 296 -1.25 4.07 24.09
C GLN A 296 -1.82 4.62 25.42
N GLY A 297 -3.14 4.87 25.44
CA GLY A 297 -3.90 5.34 26.58
C GLY A 297 -3.93 6.86 26.81
N GLN A 298 -3.30 7.67 25.94
CA GLN A 298 -3.21 9.13 26.09
C GLN A 298 -4.39 9.91 25.47
N GLY A 299 -5.35 9.23 24.84
CA GLY A 299 -6.57 9.82 24.27
C GLY A 299 -7.64 8.76 24.05
N GLY A 300 -8.87 9.14 23.70
CA GLY A 300 -9.99 8.19 23.59
C GLY A 300 -10.44 7.59 24.93
N SER A 301 -11.03 6.39 24.90
CA SER A 301 -11.47 5.66 26.10
C SER A 301 -11.10 4.17 26.02
N PRO A 302 -10.70 3.54 27.14
CA PRO A 302 -10.28 2.14 27.12
C PRO A 302 -11.44 1.20 26.77
N PRO A 303 -11.15 0.04 26.16
CA PRO A 303 -12.14 -1.02 25.99
C PRO A 303 -12.72 -1.49 27.32
N GLN A 304 -14.03 -1.72 27.34
CA GLN A 304 -14.73 -2.21 28.54
C GLN A 304 -14.31 -3.64 28.92
N VAL A 305 -13.96 -4.45 27.92
CA VAL A 305 -13.53 -5.83 28.12
C VAL A 305 -12.01 -5.87 28.23
N ARG A 306 -11.52 -6.33 29.38
CA ARG A 306 -10.08 -6.45 29.66
C ARG A 306 -9.40 -7.46 28.73
N SER A 307 -9.84 -8.71 28.75
CA SER A 307 -9.24 -9.82 27.99
C SER A 307 -10.26 -10.38 27.01
N LYS A 308 -9.81 -10.82 25.83
CA LYS A 308 -10.71 -11.16 24.73
C LYS A 308 -10.37 -12.48 24.07
N ILE A 309 -11.42 -13.20 23.69
CA ILE A 309 -11.34 -14.46 22.96
C ILE A 309 -11.88 -14.22 21.55
N PHE A 310 -11.14 -14.68 20.55
CA PHE A 310 -11.52 -14.71 19.14
C PHE A 310 -11.73 -16.18 18.75
N PRO A 311 -12.96 -16.72 18.92
CA PRO A 311 -13.19 -18.16 18.94
C PRO A 311 -13.11 -18.85 17.58
N HIS A 312 -13.23 -18.11 16.48
CA HIS A 312 -13.16 -18.71 15.12
C HIS A 312 -11.72 -18.86 14.66
N SER A 313 -10.86 -17.93 15.07
CA SER A 313 -9.42 -17.93 14.81
C SER A 313 -8.60 -18.65 15.88
N GLY A 314 -9.16 -18.83 17.08
CA GLY A 314 -8.50 -19.51 18.19
C GLY A 314 -7.56 -18.61 19.01
N TYR A 315 -7.57 -17.29 18.81
CA TYR A 315 -6.77 -16.37 19.63
C TYR A 315 -7.41 -16.08 20.98
N VAL A 316 -6.58 -16.05 22.02
CA VAL A 316 -6.95 -15.59 23.36
C VAL A 316 -5.94 -14.52 23.75
N MET A 317 -6.41 -13.30 23.95
CA MET A 317 -5.58 -12.16 24.34
C MET A 317 -5.83 -11.84 25.81
N LEU A 318 -4.87 -12.20 26.67
CA LEU A 318 -4.93 -11.93 28.10
C LEU A 318 -4.12 -10.68 28.43
N ARG A 319 -4.68 -9.82 29.29
CA ARG A 319 -3.99 -8.63 29.76
C ARG A 319 -4.43 -8.24 31.16
N SER A 320 -3.54 -7.62 31.94
CA SER A 320 -3.82 -7.19 33.32
C SER A 320 -4.80 -6.01 33.40
N GLY A 321 -4.86 -5.21 32.34
CA GLY A 321 -5.67 -4.01 32.26
C GLY A 321 -5.39 -3.25 30.96
N TRP A 322 -5.95 -2.04 30.88
CA TRP A 322 -5.76 -1.10 29.78
C TRP A 322 -5.12 0.21 30.28
N GLY A 323 -4.64 0.27 31.51
CA GLY A 323 -4.29 1.50 32.20
C GLY A 323 -5.50 2.16 32.86
N ASN A 324 -5.23 2.97 33.88
CA ASN A 324 -6.18 3.83 34.58
C ASN A 324 -5.43 5.01 35.26
N HIS A 325 -6.11 5.78 36.11
CA HIS A 325 -5.48 6.92 36.78
C HIS A 325 -4.30 6.55 37.70
N GLN A 326 -4.20 5.31 38.15
CA GLN A 326 -3.16 4.82 39.06
C GLN A 326 -2.07 4.00 38.36
N HIS A 327 -2.37 3.43 37.18
CA HIS A 327 -1.46 2.55 36.44
C HIS A 327 -1.41 2.98 34.97
N SER A 328 -0.21 3.20 34.43
CA SER A 328 -0.05 3.59 33.04
C SER A 328 -0.43 2.44 32.10
N TYR A 329 -0.99 2.76 30.94
CA TYR A 329 -1.21 1.80 29.84
C TYR A 329 0.06 0.99 29.54
N ARG A 330 1.22 1.66 29.55
CA ARG A 330 2.53 1.06 29.22
C ARG A 330 3.03 0.05 30.25
N ASP A 331 2.51 0.10 31.47
CA ASP A 331 2.91 -0.79 32.56
C ASP A 331 2.03 -2.05 32.61
N GLU A 332 1.01 -2.15 31.76
CA GLU A 332 0.15 -3.32 31.69
C GLU A 332 0.92 -4.54 31.15
N HIS A 333 0.51 -5.72 31.60
CA HIS A 333 1.07 -7.00 31.16
C HIS A 333 0.19 -7.65 30.12
N TYR A 334 0.82 -8.35 29.18
CA TYR A 334 0.21 -9.00 28.03
C TYR A 334 0.65 -10.48 27.99
N LEU A 335 -0.28 -11.41 27.83
CA LEU A 335 -0.04 -12.85 27.73
C LEU A 335 -0.81 -13.46 26.55
#